data_AF-A0A538F155-F1
#
_entry.id   AF-A0A538F155-F1
#
_cell.length_a   1.000
_cell.length_b   1.000
_cell.length_c   1.000
_cell.angle_alpha   90.00
_cell.angle_beta   90.00
_cell.angle_gamma   90.00
#
_symmetry.space_group_name_H-M   'P 1'
#
loop_
_entity.id
_entity.type
_entity.pdbx_description
1 polymer ?
#
loop_
_entity_poly.entity_id
_entity_poly.type
_entity_poly.pdbx_seq_one_letter_code
_entity_poly.pdbx_strand_id
1 'polypeptide(L)'
;MRLGTDLSFTNIEGNAIYHTVTACAFPCLGKTGAAFPLADGKTSGGRKLDFDSSELGIGAPYVGATSQKLNWDLPVTAQGGFKPGETVTYFCRIHPFMRGAFEVTP
;
A
#
# COMPACT_ATOMS: atom_id res chain seq x y z
N MET A 1 -5.63 8.19 -10.07
CA MET A 1 -6.26 6.86 -10.06
C MET A 1 -7.75 7.05 -10.12
N ARG A 2 -8.40 6.53 -11.17
CA ARG A 2 -9.83 6.77 -11.40
C ARG A 2 -10.69 6.00 -10.40
N LEU A 3 -11.69 6.64 -9.83
CA LEU A 3 -12.65 5.99 -8.95
C LEU A 3 -13.42 4.90 -9.72
N GLY A 4 -13.57 3.73 -9.11
CA GLY A 4 -14.18 2.56 -9.74
C GLY A 4 -13.23 1.69 -10.53
N THR A 5 -11.91 1.94 -10.48
CA THR A 5 -10.90 1.10 -11.14
C THR A 5 -9.94 0.47 -10.13
N ASP A 6 -9.29 -0.61 -10.54
CA ASP A 6 -8.31 -1.32 -9.71
C ASP A 6 -6.90 -0.78 -9.95
N LEU A 7 -6.17 -0.53 -8.85
CA LEU A 7 -4.76 -0.17 -8.90
C LEU A 7 -3.94 -1.43 -8.64
N SER A 8 -3.34 -1.97 -9.69
CA SER A 8 -2.56 -3.20 -9.63
C SER A 8 -1.13 -2.94 -9.20
N PHE A 9 -0.67 -3.72 -8.22
CA PHE A 9 0.72 -3.78 -7.79
C PHE A 9 1.28 -5.18 -8.07
N THR A 10 2.49 -5.23 -8.63
CA THR A 10 3.19 -6.48 -8.92
C THR A 10 4.57 -6.46 -8.30
N ASN A 11 4.86 -7.41 -7.43
CA ASN A 11 6.22 -7.72 -7.02
C ASN A 11 6.93 -8.51 -8.13
N ILE A 12 7.75 -7.82 -8.92
CA ILE A 12 8.51 -8.41 -10.02
C ILE A 12 9.78 -9.16 -9.55
N GLU A 13 10.15 -9.08 -8.28
CA GLU A 13 11.32 -9.78 -7.71
C GLU A 13 10.99 -11.23 -7.30
N GLY A 14 9.72 -11.63 -7.39
CA GLY A 14 9.33 -13.03 -7.27
C GLY A 14 9.52 -13.56 -5.84
N ASN A 15 10.58 -14.34 -5.64
CA ASN A 15 10.95 -14.95 -4.37
C ASN A 15 12.19 -14.32 -3.71
N ALA A 16 12.85 -13.36 -4.36
CA ALA A 16 14.11 -12.80 -3.87
C ALA A 16 13.91 -11.77 -2.75
N ILE A 17 12.97 -10.85 -2.94
CA ILE A 17 12.68 -9.75 -2.03
C ILE A 17 11.17 -9.60 -1.93
N TYR A 18 10.65 -9.49 -0.71
CA TYR A 18 9.22 -9.35 -0.44
C TYR A 18 8.85 -7.88 -0.27
N HIS A 19 7.62 -7.54 -0.62
CA HIS A 19 7.12 -6.17 -0.50
C HIS A 19 5.72 -6.12 0.06
N THR A 20 5.35 -4.97 0.61
CA THR A 20 3.96 -4.66 0.94
C THR A 20 3.54 -3.35 0.30
N VAL A 21 2.23 -3.19 0.15
CA VAL A 21 1.56 -1.94 -0.17
C VAL A 21 0.62 -1.67 1.00
N THR A 22 1.06 -0.79 1.89
CA THR A 22 0.37 -0.50 3.15
C THR A 22 0.06 0.99 3.22
N ALA A 23 -1.16 1.36 3.59
CA ALA A 23 -1.53 2.77 3.76
C ALA A 23 -0.70 3.44 4.88
N CYS A 24 -0.30 4.69 4.66
CA CYS A 24 0.28 5.56 5.70
C CYS A 24 -0.38 6.95 5.68
N ALA A 25 -0.34 7.65 6.82
CA ALA A 25 -0.90 9.00 6.91
C ALA A 25 -0.22 10.00 5.94
N PHE A 26 -1.03 10.79 5.25
CA PHE A 26 -0.59 11.92 4.43
C PHE A 26 -0.27 13.15 5.30
N PRO A 27 0.85 13.86 5.06
CA PRO A 27 1.93 13.48 4.15
C PRO A 27 2.80 12.38 4.78
N CYS A 28 3.10 11.33 4.01
CA CYS A 28 3.95 10.21 4.46
C CYS A 28 5.45 10.56 4.33
N LEU A 29 5.82 11.77 4.79
CA LEU A 29 7.12 12.41 4.60
C LEU A 29 7.80 12.66 5.95
N GLY A 30 8.39 11.61 6.51
CA GLY A 30 9.23 11.66 7.70
C GLY A 30 10.51 10.82 7.54
N LYS A 31 11.44 10.95 8.49
CA LYS A 31 12.67 10.14 8.48
C LYS A 31 12.31 8.67 8.74
N THR A 32 12.76 7.76 7.87
CA THR A 32 12.59 6.32 8.08
C THR A 32 13.29 5.91 9.38
N GLY A 33 12.60 5.13 10.22
CA GLY A 33 13.13 4.61 11.46
C GLY A 33 12.29 3.45 11.97
N ALA A 34 12.58 2.96 13.17
CA ALA A 34 11.90 1.79 13.75
C ALA A 34 10.37 1.93 13.83
N ALA A 35 9.85 3.16 13.81
CA ALA A 35 8.42 3.46 13.94
C ALA A 35 7.88 4.39 12.83
N PHE A 36 8.59 4.60 11.72
CA PHE A 36 8.07 5.47 10.64
C PHE A 36 8.46 4.97 9.24
N PRO A 37 7.51 4.94 8.27
CA PRO A 37 6.08 5.26 8.41
C PRO A 37 5.29 4.28 9.28
N LEU A 38 4.16 4.76 9.80
CA LEU A 38 3.17 3.93 10.50
C LEU A 38 2.09 3.46 9.52
N ALA A 39 1.51 2.29 9.81
CA ALA A 39 0.35 1.77 9.10
C ALA A 39 -0.94 2.42 9.64
N ASP A 40 -1.04 3.75 9.55
CA ASP A 40 -2.08 4.57 10.17
C ASP A 40 -2.86 5.44 9.16
N GLY A 41 -3.07 4.89 7.97
CA GLY A 41 -3.70 5.47 6.78
C GLY A 41 -4.65 6.64 7.03
N LYS A 42 -4.26 7.80 6.50
CA LYS A 42 -5.06 9.04 6.52
C LYS A 42 -4.84 9.78 5.22
N THR A 43 -5.90 10.08 4.48
CA THR A 43 -5.80 10.77 3.18
C THR A 43 -5.46 12.26 3.37
N SER A 44 -5.14 12.96 2.28
CA SER A 44 -4.93 14.42 2.32
C SER A 44 -6.16 15.20 2.81
N GLY A 45 -7.37 14.65 2.66
CA GLY A 45 -8.61 15.18 3.24
C GLY A 45 -8.78 14.92 4.74
N GLY A 46 -7.79 14.28 5.38
CA GLY A 46 -7.76 14.03 6.81
C GLY A 46 -8.63 12.85 7.27
N ARG A 47 -9.11 12.03 6.35
CA ARG A 47 -10.00 10.90 6.63
C ARG A 47 -9.22 9.60 6.73
N LYS A 48 -9.65 8.71 7.62
CA LYS A 48 -9.10 7.36 7.72
C LYS A 48 -9.40 6.54 6.46
N LEU A 49 -8.35 5.90 5.95
CA LEU A 49 -8.40 4.99 4.82
C LEU A 49 -7.21 4.04 4.94
N ASP A 50 -7.50 2.80 5.35
CA ASP A 50 -6.50 1.77 5.58
C ASP A 50 -6.62 0.67 4.52
N PHE A 51 -5.47 0.15 4.08
CA PHE A 51 -5.36 -1.03 3.24
C PHE A 51 -3.99 -1.67 3.41
N ASP A 52 -3.93 -2.97 3.14
CA ASP A 52 -2.71 -3.75 3.22
C ASP A 52 -2.70 -4.91 2.23
N SER A 53 -1.64 -5.00 1.43
CA SER A 53 -1.48 -6.11 0.47
C SER A 53 -1.05 -7.44 1.09
N SER A 54 -0.69 -7.47 2.38
CA SER A 54 0.19 -8.49 2.99
C SER A 54 1.56 -8.56 2.29
N GLU A 55 2.42 -9.49 2.70
CA GLU A 55 3.77 -9.67 2.13
C GLU A 55 3.72 -10.34 0.76
N LEU A 56 3.76 -9.54 -0.31
CA LEU A 56 3.80 -10.00 -1.69
C LEU A 56 5.16 -10.64 -1.99
N GLY A 57 5.13 -11.90 -2.43
CA GLY A 57 6.29 -12.72 -2.72
C GLY A 57 5.95 -14.21 -2.71
N ILE A 58 6.79 -15.01 -3.36
CA ILE A 58 6.73 -16.48 -3.27
C ILE A 58 7.78 -16.95 -2.27
N GLY A 59 7.35 -17.57 -1.17
CA GLY A 59 8.23 -18.12 -0.14
C GLY A 59 8.16 -19.65 -0.06
N ALA A 60 9.11 -20.25 0.66
CA ALA A 60 9.02 -21.66 0.99
C ALA A 60 7.76 -21.93 1.86
N PRO A 61 6.92 -22.92 1.53
CA PRO A 61 5.76 -23.28 2.33
C PRO A 61 6.15 -23.52 3.79
N TYR A 62 5.36 -23.02 4.72
CA TYR A 62 5.53 -23.18 6.17
C TYR A 62 6.76 -22.50 6.80
N VAL A 63 7.59 -21.79 6.02
CA VAL A 63 8.80 -21.10 6.51
C VAL A 63 8.68 -19.57 6.40
N GLY A 64 7.98 -19.06 5.37
CA GLY A 64 7.84 -17.62 5.12
C GLY A 64 6.42 -17.10 5.36
N ALA A 65 6.30 -15.87 5.87
CA ALA A 65 5.03 -15.16 6.07
C ALA A 65 4.45 -14.53 4.78
N THR A 66 4.95 -14.95 3.61
CA THR A 66 4.51 -14.42 2.32
C THR A 66 3.07 -14.82 2.02
N SER A 67 2.36 -13.96 1.29
CA SER A 67 1.00 -14.22 0.83
C SER A 67 0.91 -15.26 -0.29
N GLN A 68 2.05 -15.80 -0.75
CA GLN A 68 2.17 -16.67 -1.95
C GLN A 68 1.55 -16.02 -3.20
N LYS A 69 1.61 -14.68 -3.29
CA LYS A 69 1.09 -13.89 -4.40
C LYS A 69 2.13 -12.87 -4.83
N LEU A 70 2.26 -12.66 -6.13
CA LEU A 70 3.07 -11.58 -6.68
C LEU A 70 2.25 -10.35 -7.03
N ASN A 71 0.95 -10.53 -7.26
CA ASN A 71 0.04 -9.48 -7.66
C ASN A 71 -0.96 -9.19 -6.55
N TRP A 72 -1.30 -7.91 -6.40
CA TRP A 72 -2.40 -7.46 -5.58
C TRP A 72 -3.07 -6.25 -6.21
N ASP A 73 -4.38 -6.32 -6.30
CA ASP A 73 -5.21 -5.25 -6.81
C ASP A 73 -5.86 -4.51 -5.65
N LEU A 74 -5.70 -3.20 -5.61
CA LEU A 74 -6.41 -2.31 -4.71
C LEU A 74 -7.67 -1.77 -5.41
N PRO A 75 -8.89 -2.18 -5.01
CA PRO A 75 -10.10 -1.66 -5.61
C PRO A 75 -10.33 -0.22 -5.17
N VAL A 76 -10.08 0.75 -6.05
CA VAL A 76 -10.23 2.19 -5.75
C VAL A 76 -11.69 2.59 -5.94
N THR A 77 -12.56 2.08 -5.08
CA THR A 77 -14.02 2.26 -5.16
C THR A 77 -14.57 3.14 -4.03
N ALA A 78 -15.74 3.74 -4.24
CA ALA A 78 -16.42 4.48 -3.18
C ALA A 78 -16.75 3.60 -1.96
N GLN A 79 -17.07 2.31 -2.20
CA GLN A 79 -17.33 1.31 -1.17
C GLN A 79 -16.07 0.96 -0.37
N GLY A 80 -14.91 0.91 -1.04
CA GLY A 80 -13.60 0.84 -0.39
C GLY A 80 -13.22 2.13 0.36
N GLY A 81 -14.11 3.12 0.37
CA GLY A 81 -13.92 4.38 1.07
C GLY A 81 -13.05 5.36 0.29
N PHE A 82 -12.78 5.19 -1.01
CA PHE A 82 -12.05 6.18 -1.79
C PHE A 82 -12.96 7.36 -2.18
N LYS A 83 -12.39 8.57 -2.22
CA LYS A 83 -13.12 9.80 -2.59
C LYS A 83 -12.30 10.64 -3.58
N PRO A 84 -12.89 11.11 -4.69
CA PRO A 84 -12.20 12.00 -5.62
C PRO A 84 -11.63 13.26 -4.94
N GLY A 85 -10.48 13.73 -5.42
CA GLY A 85 -9.75 14.88 -4.89
C GLY A 85 -8.90 14.60 -3.65
N GLU A 86 -8.95 13.38 -3.09
CA GLU A 86 -8.06 12.98 -2.00
C GLU A 86 -6.78 12.33 -2.53
N THR A 87 -5.65 12.67 -1.93
CA THR A 87 -4.36 11.99 -2.12
C THR A 87 -4.21 10.89 -1.07
N VAL A 88 -3.85 9.71 -1.54
CA VAL A 88 -3.63 8.51 -0.73
C VAL A 88 -2.15 8.16 -0.79
N THR A 89 -1.54 7.93 0.36
CA THR A 89 -0.12 7.55 0.49
C THR A 89 0.02 6.11 0.97
N TYR A 90 1.04 5.44 0.47
CA TYR A 90 1.38 4.08 0.85
C TYR A 90 2.89 3.89 0.96
N PHE A 91 3.28 2.83 1.65
CA PHE A 91 4.68 2.43 1.81
C PHE A 91 4.82 0.92 1.89
N CYS A 92 6.06 0.44 1.74
CA CYS A 92 6.43 -0.94 2.04
C CYS A 92 6.89 -1.05 3.49
N ARG A 93 6.27 -1.95 4.28
CA ARG A 93 6.66 -2.16 5.69
C ARG A 93 8.03 -2.78 5.85
N ILE A 94 8.46 -3.60 4.89
CA ILE A 94 9.78 -4.24 4.88
C ILE A 94 10.86 -3.23 4.47
N HIS A 95 10.51 -2.31 3.57
CA HIS A 95 11.40 -1.29 3.02
C HIS A 95 10.79 0.11 3.20
N PRO A 96 10.79 0.70 4.41
CA PRO A 96 9.95 1.87 4.70
C PRO A 96 10.39 3.19 4.05
N PHE A 97 11.53 3.16 3.34
CA PHE A 97 11.94 4.22 2.43
C PHE A 97 11.18 4.18 1.09
N MET A 98 10.64 3.03 0.68
CA MET A 98 9.80 2.89 -0.51
C MET A 98 8.41 3.43 -0.20
N ARG A 99 8.07 4.56 -0.81
CA ARG A 99 6.82 5.28 -0.58
C ARG A 99 6.24 5.71 -1.91
N GLY A 100 4.92 5.76 -1.97
CA GLY A 100 4.20 6.25 -3.13
C GLY A 100 2.95 7.01 -2.71
N ALA A 101 2.39 7.71 -3.69
CA ALA A 101 1.13 8.40 -3.54
C ALA A 101 0.34 8.35 -4.85
N PHE A 102 -0.98 8.40 -4.75
CA PHE A 102 -1.86 8.64 -5.89
C PHE A 102 -3.00 9.55 -5.47
N GLU A 103 -3.44 10.40 -6.40
CA GLU A 103 -4.69 11.14 -6.27
C GLU A 103 -5.85 10.28 -6.79
N VAL A 104 -6.98 10.32 -6.09
CA VAL A 104 -8.23 9.72 -6.58
C VAL A 104 -8.92 10.74 -7.48
N THR A 105 -9.20 10.38 -8.73
CA THR A 105 -9.93 11.21 -9.69
C THR A 105 -11.34 10.65 -9.91
N PRO A 106 -12.29 11.45 -10.42
CA PRO A 106 -13.57 10.93 -10.92
C PRO A 106 -13.40 9.86 -12.00
#